data_AF-A0A534WGB9-F1
#
_entry.id   AF-A0A534WGB9-F1
#
_cell.length_a   1.000
_cell.length_b   1.000
_cell.length_c   1.000
_cell.angle_alpha   90.00
_cell.angle_beta   90.00
_cell.angle_gamma   90.00
#
_symmetry.space_group_name_H-M   'P 1'
#
loop_
_entity.id
_entity.type
_entity.pdbx_description
1 polymer ?
#
loop_
_entity_poly.entity_id
_entity_poly.type
_entity_poly.pdbx_seq_one_letter_code
_entity_poly.pdbx_strand_id
1 'polypeptide(L)'
;MAYDDVKVQAVVNQINGKSADGTGGAPVPNLFGMNFQEVSVGQKLPVGGYADAAGTPTALLAGAIAHVDASLGRMVNALEANHLLDSTLIVVSAKHGQSPIDRGKLAMERVTNPVVDPLGFINAKDPNVDNVFAPFVNPNDGSSPAVSGHLQTDDVGLVWLQDQSKSNIDGVVAQLTDPKNRAAIFADSLPPGTIFRSSIVHGEELAAIYGDPTSGDPIAAARAPNVVI
;
A
#
# COMPACT_ATOMS: atom_id res chain seq x y z
N MET A 1 -8.96 -9.39 -14.29
CA MET A 1 -8.08 -10.30 -15.06
C MET A 1 -7.39 -9.60 -16.22
N ALA A 2 -8.10 -8.93 -17.14
CA ALA A 2 -7.51 -8.32 -18.33
C ALA A 2 -6.32 -7.37 -18.09
N TYR A 3 -6.33 -6.61 -16.98
CA TYR A 3 -5.22 -5.74 -16.60
C TYR A 3 -3.91 -6.52 -16.35
N ASP A 4 -4.00 -7.67 -15.66
CA ASP A 4 -2.85 -8.53 -15.39
C ASP A 4 -2.44 -9.28 -16.67
N ASP A 5 -3.39 -9.77 -17.46
CA ASP A 5 -3.11 -10.52 -18.69
C ASP A 5 -2.24 -9.75 -19.69
N VAL A 6 -2.46 -8.44 -19.86
CA VAL A 6 -1.63 -7.61 -20.75
C VAL A 6 -0.17 -7.61 -20.29
N LYS A 7 0.08 -7.53 -18.98
CA LYS A 7 1.44 -7.54 -18.41
C LYS A 7 2.07 -8.92 -18.49
N VAL A 8 1.30 -9.98 -18.23
CA VAL A 8 1.78 -11.35 -18.38
C VAL A 8 2.18 -11.61 -19.83
N GLN A 9 1.34 -11.19 -20.79
CA GLN A 9 1.65 -11.34 -22.20
C GLN A 9 2.90 -10.55 -22.60
N ALA A 10 3.10 -9.35 -22.04
CA ALA A 10 4.33 -8.59 -22.25
C ALA A 10 5.58 -9.33 -21.78
N VAL A 11 5.55 -9.94 -20.58
CA VAL A 11 6.66 -10.75 -20.06
C VAL A 11 6.90 -11.98 -20.94
N VAL A 12 5.83 -12.68 -21.34
CA VAL A 12 5.93 -13.84 -22.25
C VAL A 12 6.53 -13.44 -23.60
N ASN A 13 6.15 -12.29 -24.15
CA ASN A 13 6.73 -11.76 -25.38
C ASN A 13 8.23 -11.49 -25.23
N GLN A 14 8.64 -10.87 -24.12
CA GLN A 14 10.05 -10.60 -23.82
C GLN A 14 10.87 -11.89 -23.70
N ILE A 15 10.35 -12.91 -23.01
CA ILE A 15 11.01 -14.23 -22.90
C ILE A 15 11.20 -14.86 -24.28
N ASN A 16 10.24 -14.67 -25.19
CA ASN A 16 10.29 -15.15 -26.57
C ASN A 16 11.14 -14.27 -27.52
N GLY A 17 11.94 -13.34 -27.01
CA GLY A 17 12.80 -12.48 -27.82
C GLY A 17 12.03 -11.45 -28.66
N LYS A 18 10.92 -10.93 -28.13
CA LYS A 18 10.10 -9.89 -28.77
C LYS A 18 10.01 -8.63 -27.93
N SER A 19 9.62 -7.52 -28.58
CA SER A 19 9.15 -6.32 -27.88
C SER A 19 7.95 -6.65 -26.97
N ALA A 20 7.71 -5.84 -25.94
CA ALA A 20 6.64 -6.09 -24.96
C ALA A 20 5.24 -6.21 -25.60
N ASP A 21 4.98 -5.44 -26.66
CA ASP A 21 3.75 -5.51 -27.45
C ASP A 21 3.72 -6.69 -28.45
N GLY A 22 4.82 -7.44 -28.58
CA GLY A 22 4.96 -8.61 -29.44
C GLY A 22 5.12 -8.31 -30.93
N THR A 23 5.25 -7.04 -31.32
CA THR A 23 5.21 -6.61 -32.74
C THR A 23 6.54 -6.74 -33.47
N GLY A 24 7.67 -6.78 -32.75
CA GLY A 24 9.00 -6.92 -33.33
C GLY A 24 9.93 -7.82 -32.51
N GLY A 25 11.06 -8.21 -33.10
CA GLY A 25 12.13 -8.90 -32.38
C GLY A 25 12.88 -7.94 -31.45
N ALA A 26 13.25 -8.41 -30.26
CA ALA A 26 14.05 -7.66 -29.30
C ALA A 26 14.95 -8.61 -28.48
N PRO A 27 16.07 -8.15 -27.92
CA PRO A 27 16.84 -8.94 -26.97
C PRO A 27 16.00 -9.33 -25.75
N VAL A 28 16.22 -10.54 -25.24
CA VAL A 28 15.62 -10.99 -23.98
C VAL A 28 16.23 -10.17 -22.81
N PRO A 29 15.44 -9.47 -21.99
CA PRO A 29 15.94 -8.73 -20.83
C PRO A 29 16.55 -9.66 -19.77
N ASN A 30 17.55 -9.16 -19.02
CA ASN A 30 18.10 -9.87 -17.87
C ASN A 30 17.20 -9.81 -16.61
N LEU A 31 16.23 -8.88 -16.59
CA LEU A 31 15.28 -8.70 -15.49
C LEU A 31 13.89 -8.46 -16.07
N PHE A 32 12.95 -9.30 -15.66
CA PHE A 32 11.52 -9.14 -15.91
C PHE A 32 10.84 -8.64 -14.62
N GLY A 33 9.74 -7.91 -14.76
CA GLY A 33 9.00 -7.45 -13.59
C GLY A 33 7.59 -7.02 -13.93
N MET A 34 6.64 -7.48 -13.13
CA MET A 34 5.27 -6.99 -13.11
C MET A 34 4.65 -7.21 -11.74
N ASN A 35 3.47 -6.62 -11.52
CA ASN A 35 2.61 -6.94 -10.39
C ASN A 35 1.29 -7.53 -10.90
N PHE A 36 0.71 -8.41 -10.07
CA PHE A 36 -0.68 -8.84 -10.19
C PHE A 36 -1.56 -7.97 -9.30
N GLN A 37 -2.71 -7.56 -9.82
CA GLN A 37 -3.76 -6.87 -9.05
C GLN A 37 -4.91 -7.81 -8.70
N GLU A 38 -5.05 -8.95 -9.40
CA GLU A 38 -6.25 -9.78 -9.31
C GLU A 38 -6.54 -10.29 -7.91
N VAL A 39 -5.52 -10.71 -7.16
CA VAL A 39 -5.71 -11.22 -5.78
C VAL A 39 -6.15 -10.09 -4.84
N SER A 40 -5.58 -8.88 -4.98
CA SER A 40 -6.02 -7.72 -4.20
C SER A 40 -7.48 -7.37 -4.47
N VAL A 41 -7.88 -7.34 -5.75
CA VAL A 41 -9.28 -7.11 -6.15
C VAL A 41 -10.19 -8.23 -5.64
N GLY A 42 -9.77 -9.49 -5.81
CA GLY A 42 -10.50 -10.67 -5.36
C GLY A 42 -10.70 -10.72 -3.84
N GLN A 43 -9.81 -10.10 -3.05
CA GLN A 43 -9.98 -9.99 -1.60
C GLN A 43 -10.91 -8.84 -1.18
N LYS A 44 -10.80 -7.66 -1.82
CA LYS A 44 -11.47 -6.44 -1.31
C LYS A 44 -12.89 -6.20 -1.81
N LEU A 45 -13.31 -6.84 -2.91
CA LEU A 45 -14.68 -6.66 -3.41
C LEU A 45 -15.72 -7.23 -2.42
N PRO A 46 -16.95 -6.68 -2.37
CA PRO A 46 -17.98 -7.13 -1.42
C PRO A 46 -18.30 -8.63 -1.44
N VAL A 47 -18.20 -9.25 -2.63
CA VAL A 47 -18.41 -10.70 -2.87
C VAL A 47 -17.11 -11.52 -2.85
N GLY A 48 -15.97 -10.85 -2.62
CA GLY A 48 -14.64 -11.41 -2.53
C GLY A 48 -14.27 -11.88 -1.13
N GLY A 49 -12.96 -12.00 -0.90
CA GLY A 49 -12.38 -12.34 0.39
C GLY A 49 -12.56 -13.81 0.77
N TYR A 50 -12.81 -14.04 2.05
CA TYR A 50 -12.93 -15.36 2.65
C TYR A 50 -14.37 -15.64 3.10
N ALA A 51 -14.81 -16.89 2.97
CA ALA A 51 -16.13 -17.36 3.35
C ALA A 51 -16.26 -17.59 4.86
N ASP A 52 -15.14 -17.80 5.55
CA ASP A 52 -15.05 -18.07 6.98
C ASP A 52 -13.76 -17.53 7.59
N ALA A 53 -13.67 -17.54 8.92
CA ALA A 53 -12.48 -17.14 9.66
C ALA A 53 -11.33 -18.18 9.61
N ALA A 54 -11.52 -19.32 8.94
CA ALA A 54 -10.49 -20.33 8.73
C ALA A 54 -9.68 -20.11 7.44
N GLY A 55 -10.09 -19.13 6.61
CA GLY A 55 -9.37 -18.77 5.40
C GLY A 55 -9.85 -19.51 4.14
N THR A 56 -11.08 -20.02 4.13
CA THR A 56 -11.68 -20.59 2.90
C THR A 56 -11.93 -19.47 1.90
N PRO A 57 -11.30 -19.44 0.71
CA PRO A 57 -11.53 -18.38 -0.28
C PRO A 57 -12.97 -18.43 -0.81
N THR A 58 -13.59 -17.28 -1.04
CA THR A 58 -14.82 -17.25 -1.86
C THR A 58 -14.51 -17.65 -3.30
N ALA A 59 -15.54 -17.98 -4.09
CA ALA A 59 -15.35 -18.34 -5.50
C ALA A 59 -14.58 -17.27 -6.30
N LEU A 60 -14.81 -15.98 -5.98
CA LEU A 60 -14.08 -14.88 -6.61
C LEU A 60 -12.59 -14.90 -6.25
N LEU A 61 -12.26 -15.04 -4.96
CA LEU A 61 -10.86 -15.09 -4.52
C LEU A 61 -10.15 -16.35 -5.02
N ALA A 62 -10.81 -17.51 -4.98
CA ALA A 62 -10.28 -18.75 -5.53
C ALA A 62 -9.96 -18.62 -7.03
N GLY A 63 -10.88 -18.01 -7.80
CA GLY A 63 -10.67 -17.74 -9.22
C GLY A 63 -9.50 -16.78 -9.48
N ALA A 64 -9.35 -15.73 -8.65
CA ALA A 64 -8.23 -14.81 -8.72
C ALA A 64 -6.88 -15.51 -8.46
N ILE A 65 -6.80 -16.35 -7.42
CA ILE A 65 -5.61 -17.14 -7.10
C ILE A 65 -5.27 -18.11 -8.25
N ALA A 66 -6.27 -18.84 -8.75
CA ALA A 66 -6.09 -19.75 -9.88
C ALA A 66 -5.62 -19.04 -11.15
N HIS A 67 -6.11 -17.83 -11.41
CA HIS A 67 -5.67 -17.01 -12.54
C HIS A 67 -4.20 -16.58 -12.42
N VAL A 68 -3.76 -16.19 -11.22
CA VAL A 68 -2.35 -15.84 -10.97
C VAL A 68 -1.45 -17.06 -11.11
N ASP A 69 -1.85 -18.21 -10.55
CA ASP A 69 -1.12 -19.47 -10.68
C ASP A 69 -0.94 -19.87 -12.15
N ALA A 70 -2.03 -19.87 -12.92
CA ALA A 70 -1.98 -20.15 -14.35
C ALA A 70 -1.10 -19.16 -15.12
N SER A 71 -1.13 -17.87 -14.75
CA SER A 71 -0.31 -16.83 -15.36
C SER A 71 1.18 -17.01 -15.08
N LEU A 72 1.55 -17.39 -13.85
CA LEU A 72 2.92 -17.77 -13.51
C LEU A 72 3.35 -19.00 -14.31
N GLY A 73 2.46 -19.99 -14.44
CA GLY A 73 2.68 -21.16 -15.30
C GLY A 73 2.99 -20.78 -16.75
N ARG A 74 2.29 -19.78 -17.33
CA ARG A 74 2.61 -19.28 -18.68
C ARG A 74 4.03 -18.73 -18.79
N MET A 75 4.50 -18.00 -17.77
CA MET A 75 5.86 -17.46 -17.76
C MET A 75 6.91 -18.56 -17.61
N VAL A 76 6.68 -19.52 -16.70
CA VAL A 76 7.55 -20.68 -16.51
C VAL A 76 7.66 -21.49 -17.81
N ASN A 77 6.53 -21.82 -18.43
CA ASN A 77 6.51 -22.56 -19.70
C ASN A 77 7.23 -21.81 -20.83
N ALA A 78 7.11 -20.49 -20.89
CA ALA A 78 7.84 -19.68 -21.87
C ALA A 78 9.35 -19.73 -21.61
N LEU A 79 9.79 -19.67 -20.35
CA LEU A 79 11.21 -19.80 -19.99
C LEU A 79 11.75 -21.18 -20.37
N GLU A 80 11.01 -22.25 -20.10
CA GLU A 80 11.38 -23.63 -20.48
C GLU A 80 11.52 -23.77 -21.99
N ALA A 81 10.54 -23.29 -22.75
CA ALA A 81 10.52 -23.38 -24.21
C ALA A 81 11.69 -22.65 -24.88
N ASN A 82 12.28 -21.66 -24.21
CA ASN A 82 13.44 -20.91 -24.69
C ASN A 82 14.76 -21.34 -24.03
N HIS A 83 14.76 -22.42 -23.23
CA HIS A 83 15.93 -22.92 -22.48
C HIS A 83 16.52 -21.90 -21.50
N LEU A 84 15.67 -21.03 -20.93
CA LEU A 84 16.05 -19.98 -20.00
C LEU A 84 15.70 -20.31 -18.55
N LEU A 85 14.85 -21.31 -18.28
CA LEU A 85 14.36 -21.60 -16.93
C LEU A 85 15.50 -21.91 -15.96
N ASP A 86 16.43 -22.80 -16.33
CA ASP A 86 17.53 -23.24 -15.46
C ASP A 86 18.49 -22.11 -15.07
N SER A 87 18.52 -21.01 -15.85
CA SER A 87 19.34 -19.83 -15.59
C SER A 87 18.56 -18.65 -14.98
N THR A 88 17.26 -18.82 -14.69
CA THR A 88 16.39 -17.74 -14.23
C THR A 88 15.99 -17.94 -12.76
N LEU A 89 16.27 -16.95 -11.92
CA LEU A 89 15.70 -16.88 -10.57
C LEU A 89 14.27 -16.30 -10.64
N ILE A 90 13.30 -17.04 -10.12
CA ILE A 90 11.91 -16.59 -9.99
C ILE A 90 11.64 -16.23 -8.53
N VAL A 91 11.24 -14.98 -8.28
CA VAL A 91 10.80 -14.50 -6.97
C VAL A 91 9.33 -14.13 -7.04
N VAL A 92 8.51 -14.83 -6.26
CA VAL A 92 7.10 -14.50 -6.06
C VAL A 92 6.94 -13.97 -4.64
N SER A 93 6.42 -12.76 -4.50
CA SER A 93 6.20 -12.10 -3.21
C SER A 93 4.94 -11.23 -3.27
N ALA A 94 4.54 -10.67 -2.13
CA ALA A 94 3.44 -9.74 -2.00
C ALA A 94 3.91 -8.42 -1.40
N LYS A 95 3.30 -7.30 -1.80
CA LYS A 95 3.59 -6.00 -1.18
C LYS A 95 3.11 -5.94 0.28
N HIS A 96 1.97 -6.57 0.57
CA HIS A 96 1.34 -6.70 1.88
C HIS A 96 0.08 -7.58 1.74
N GLY A 97 -0.64 -7.85 2.84
CA GLY A 97 -2.00 -8.41 2.81
C GLY A 97 -3.05 -7.38 2.34
N GLN A 98 -4.34 -7.71 2.34
CA GLN A 98 -5.41 -6.73 2.07
C GLN A 98 -6.53 -6.75 3.10
N SER A 99 -7.46 -7.71 3.02
CA SER A 99 -8.62 -7.77 3.92
C SER A 99 -8.42 -8.86 4.97
N PRO A 100 -8.97 -8.68 6.20
CA PRO A 100 -8.89 -9.72 7.22
C PRO A 100 -9.57 -11.01 6.74
N ILE A 101 -9.00 -12.15 7.12
CA ILE A 101 -9.60 -13.47 6.89
C ILE A 101 -10.97 -13.55 7.58
N ASP A 102 -11.02 -13.16 8.85
CA ASP A 102 -12.28 -13.02 9.57
C ASP A 102 -12.98 -11.73 9.15
N ARG A 103 -14.02 -11.86 8.31
CA ARG A 103 -14.83 -10.73 7.84
C ARG A 103 -15.54 -9.97 8.98
N GLY A 104 -15.72 -10.59 10.15
CA GLY A 104 -16.25 -9.90 11.33
C GLY A 104 -15.30 -8.81 11.87
N LYS A 105 -14.02 -8.87 11.50
CA LYS A 105 -13.00 -7.87 11.86
C LYS A 105 -12.80 -6.80 10.79
N LEU A 106 -13.55 -6.86 9.68
CA LEU A 106 -13.46 -5.89 8.61
C LEU A 106 -14.07 -4.55 9.07
N ALA A 107 -13.26 -3.50 9.02
CA ALA A 107 -13.68 -2.12 9.23
C ALA A 107 -13.41 -1.34 7.94
N MET A 108 -14.40 -0.58 7.46
CA MET A 108 -14.30 0.12 6.17
C MET A 108 -14.95 1.49 6.25
N GLU A 109 -14.41 2.43 5.48
CA GLU A 109 -15.07 3.69 5.18
C GLU A 109 -16.35 3.36 4.37
N ARG A 110 -17.53 3.55 4.97
CA ARG A 110 -18.89 3.37 4.38
C ARG A 110 -19.53 1.97 4.39
N VAL A 111 -19.32 1.15 5.42
CA VAL A 111 -20.19 -0.01 5.78
C VAL A 111 -20.51 0.00 7.29
N THR A 112 -21.12 -1.05 7.85
CA THR A 112 -21.65 -1.22 9.22
C THR A 112 -20.72 -0.80 10.37
N ASN A 113 -19.41 -0.66 10.14
CA ASN A 113 -18.43 -0.11 11.08
C ASN A 113 -17.64 1.01 10.37
N PRO A 114 -18.11 2.28 10.40
CA PRO A 114 -17.44 3.35 9.66
C PRO A 114 -16.10 3.65 10.31
N VAL A 115 -15.02 3.29 9.61
CA VAL A 115 -13.70 3.88 9.86
C VAL A 115 -13.73 5.31 9.35
N VAL A 116 -13.19 6.23 10.14
CA VAL A 116 -13.09 7.65 9.81
C VAL A 116 -11.67 7.95 9.36
N ASP A 117 -11.52 8.76 8.31
CA ASP A 117 -10.23 9.29 7.90
C ASP A 117 -9.64 10.19 9.01
N PRO A 118 -8.36 10.00 9.42
CA PRO A 118 -7.79 10.73 10.55
C PRO A 118 -7.54 12.22 10.28
N LEU A 119 -7.62 12.70 9.03
CA LEU A 119 -7.29 14.08 8.65
C LEU A 119 -8.06 15.11 9.48
N GLY A 120 -9.36 14.87 9.72
CA GLY A 120 -10.19 15.77 10.52
C GLY A 120 -9.71 15.91 11.97
N PHE A 121 -9.19 14.82 12.56
CA PHE A 121 -8.62 14.85 13.91
C PHE A 121 -7.25 15.53 13.92
N ILE A 122 -6.43 15.31 12.89
CA ILE A 122 -5.15 15.99 12.73
C ILE A 122 -5.37 17.51 12.59
N ASN A 123 -6.29 17.92 11.71
CA ASN A 123 -6.59 19.33 11.44
C ASN A 123 -7.21 20.07 12.64
N ALA A 124 -7.80 19.35 13.60
CA ALA A 124 -8.23 19.97 14.86
C ALA A 124 -7.06 20.56 15.66
N LYS A 125 -5.82 20.07 15.44
CA LYS A 125 -4.59 20.64 15.99
C LYS A 125 -3.77 21.40 14.96
N ASP A 126 -3.53 20.81 13.78
CA ASP A 126 -2.72 21.40 12.72
C ASP A 126 -3.58 21.59 11.46
N PRO A 127 -4.27 22.76 11.32
CA PRO A 127 -5.22 22.99 10.25
C PRO A 127 -4.57 23.10 8.87
N ASN A 128 -3.23 23.14 8.78
CA ASN A 128 -2.53 23.34 7.52
C ASN A 128 -2.22 22.04 6.77
N VAL A 129 -2.18 20.90 7.48
CA VAL A 129 -1.97 19.57 6.90
C VAL A 129 -3.02 19.34 5.81
N ASP A 130 -2.57 19.11 4.58
CA ASP A 130 -3.40 18.95 3.37
C ASP A 130 -4.39 20.09 3.06
N ASN A 131 -4.16 21.29 3.61
CA ASN A 131 -4.99 22.46 3.33
C ASN A 131 -4.19 23.65 2.77
N VAL A 132 -2.86 23.57 2.74
CA VAL A 132 -1.99 24.58 2.12
C VAL A 132 -1.24 23.94 0.96
N PHE A 133 -1.45 24.46 -0.25
CA PHE A 133 -0.94 23.88 -1.47
C PHE A 133 0.09 24.77 -2.16
N ALA A 134 1.02 24.15 -2.88
CA ALA A 134 1.95 24.88 -3.74
C ALA A 134 1.19 25.62 -4.86
N PRO A 135 1.74 26.72 -5.40
CA PRO A 135 1.22 27.33 -6.62
C PRO A 135 1.32 26.44 -7.86
N PHE A 136 2.13 25.37 -7.81
CA PHE A 136 2.31 24.43 -8.90
C PHE A 136 1.06 23.54 -9.06
N VAL A 137 0.55 23.45 -10.28
CA VAL A 137 -0.53 22.55 -10.66
C VAL A 137 0.04 21.45 -11.54
N ASN A 138 -0.12 20.19 -11.12
CA ASN A 138 0.28 19.02 -11.89
C ASN A 138 -0.55 18.94 -13.19
N PRO A 139 0.07 19.00 -14.37
CA PRO A 139 -0.66 18.99 -15.65
C PRO A 139 -1.34 17.64 -15.95
N ASN A 140 -0.99 16.56 -15.24
CA ASN A 140 -1.55 15.23 -15.48
C ASN A 140 -2.92 15.03 -14.82
N ASP A 141 -3.17 15.68 -13.68
CA ASP A 141 -4.38 15.47 -12.87
C ASP A 141 -5.02 16.77 -12.34
N GLY A 142 -4.39 17.92 -12.54
CA GLY A 142 -4.89 19.22 -12.08
C GLY A 142 -4.74 19.47 -10.59
N SER A 143 -4.06 18.59 -9.84
CA SER A 143 -3.85 18.74 -8.40
C SER A 143 -2.65 19.64 -8.09
N SER A 144 -2.63 20.24 -6.91
CA SER A 144 -1.46 20.93 -6.36
C SER A 144 -0.96 20.17 -5.14
N PRO A 145 0.35 19.98 -4.95
CA PRO A 145 0.86 19.25 -3.80
C PRO A 145 0.70 20.06 -2.51
N ALA A 146 0.38 19.39 -1.40
CA ALA A 146 0.39 20.00 -0.08
C ALA A 146 1.82 20.39 0.32
N VAL A 147 1.98 21.56 0.97
CA VAL A 147 3.29 22.11 1.35
C VAL A 147 3.44 22.42 2.83
N SER A 148 2.37 22.27 3.61
CA SER A 148 2.37 22.54 5.05
C SER A 148 1.93 21.32 5.84
N GLY A 149 2.55 20.18 5.54
CA GLY A 149 2.25 18.88 6.10
C GLY A 149 1.28 18.08 5.21
N HIS A 150 1.35 16.76 5.36
CA HIS A 150 0.65 15.81 4.53
C HIS A 150 0.29 14.56 5.34
N LEU A 151 -0.92 14.05 5.14
CA LEU A 151 -1.35 12.72 5.54
C LEU A 151 -1.45 11.84 4.30
N GLN A 152 -0.75 10.72 4.29
CA GLN A 152 -0.95 9.66 3.30
C GLN A 152 -1.63 8.47 3.98
N THR A 153 -2.77 8.05 3.45
CA THR A 153 -3.48 6.83 3.88
C THR A 153 -3.55 5.81 2.74
N ASP A 154 -3.27 4.55 3.04
CA ASP A 154 -3.66 3.38 2.23
C ASP A 154 -3.93 2.22 3.20
N ASP A 155 -3.00 1.26 3.36
CA ASP A 155 -3.09 0.24 4.42
C ASP A 155 -2.63 0.74 5.80
N VAL A 156 -1.86 1.83 5.84
CA VAL A 156 -1.40 2.55 7.04
C VAL A 156 -1.55 4.06 6.83
N GLY A 157 -1.60 4.83 7.92
CA GLY A 157 -1.54 6.29 7.88
C GLY A 157 -0.15 6.82 8.19
N LEU A 158 0.42 7.65 7.32
CA LEU A 158 1.69 8.34 7.55
C LEU A 158 1.44 9.85 7.61
N VAL A 159 1.88 10.50 8.69
CA VAL A 159 1.71 11.94 8.90
C VAL A 159 3.07 12.63 8.89
N TRP A 160 3.27 13.55 7.96
CA TRP A 160 4.38 14.50 7.97
C TRP A 160 3.85 15.88 8.35
N LEU A 161 4.39 16.45 9.42
CA LEU A 161 4.01 17.78 9.90
C LEU A 161 5.05 18.80 9.42
N GLN A 162 4.62 20.00 9.04
CA GLN A 162 5.58 21.06 8.72
C GLN A 162 6.03 21.82 9.97
N ASP A 163 5.11 22.02 10.93
CA ASP A 163 5.46 22.53 12.26
C ASP A 163 5.99 21.37 13.13
N GLN A 164 7.31 21.27 13.18
CA GLN A 164 8.07 20.29 13.97
C GLN A 164 8.17 20.67 15.47
N SER A 165 7.46 21.70 15.94
CA SER A 165 7.48 22.04 17.36
C SER A 165 6.88 20.91 18.20
N LYS A 166 7.48 20.65 19.36
CA LYS A 166 6.99 19.63 20.30
C LYS A 166 5.50 19.83 20.65
N SER A 167 5.06 21.08 20.79
CA SER A 167 3.65 21.42 21.09
C SER A 167 2.69 21.03 19.95
N ASN A 168 3.14 21.13 18.70
CA ASN A 168 2.33 20.73 17.56
C ASN A 168 2.22 19.20 17.48
N ILE A 169 3.36 18.52 17.48
CA ILE A 169 3.46 17.05 17.40
C ILE A 169 2.67 16.41 18.56
N ASP A 170 2.92 16.81 19.80
CA ASP A 170 2.23 16.26 20.98
C ASP A 170 0.71 16.51 20.90
N GLY A 171 0.29 17.65 20.36
CA GLY A 171 -1.12 17.98 20.19
C GLY A 171 -1.80 17.13 19.11
N VAL A 172 -1.12 16.84 17.99
CA VAL A 172 -1.64 15.97 16.93
C VAL A 172 -1.76 14.55 17.45
N VAL A 173 -0.73 14.06 18.14
CA VAL A 173 -0.76 12.75 18.80
C VAL A 173 -1.89 12.69 19.83
N ALA A 174 -2.13 13.74 20.61
CA ALA A 174 -3.24 13.79 21.56
C ALA A 174 -4.61 13.69 20.87
N GLN A 175 -4.80 14.31 19.70
CA GLN A 175 -6.04 14.16 18.92
C GLN A 175 -6.22 12.72 18.42
N LEU A 176 -5.14 12.09 17.95
CA LEU A 176 -5.20 10.71 17.43
C LEU A 176 -5.38 9.68 18.56
N THR A 177 -4.77 9.90 19.71
CA THR A 177 -4.78 8.97 20.85
C THR A 177 -5.99 9.13 21.77
N ASP A 178 -6.76 10.21 21.63
CA ASP A 178 -8.06 10.36 22.30
C ASP A 178 -8.91 9.10 22.10
N PRO A 179 -9.48 8.50 23.16
CA PRO A 179 -10.16 7.21 23.07
C PRO A 179 -11.28 7.18 22.02
N LYS A 180 -12.00 8.28 21.81
CA LYS A 180 -13.09 8.35 20.82
C LYS A 180 -12.53 8.42 19.40
N ASN A 181 -11.54 9.27 19.17
CA ASN A 181 -10.93 9.42 17.84
C ASN A 181 -10.17 8.16 17.43
N ARG A 182 -9.39 7.59 18.36
CA ARG A 182 -8.64 6.34 18.15
C ARG A 182 -9.55 5.17 17.76
N ALA A 183 -10.69 5.02 18.42
CA ALA A 183 -11.68 4.01 18.05
C ALA A 183 -12.34 4.31 16.70
N ALA A 184 -12.61 5.59 16.39
CA ALA A 184 -13.22 5.99 15.12
C ALA A 184 -12.32 5.71 13.90
N ILE A 185 -10.99 5.79 14.07
CA ILE A 185 -10.01 5.45 13.02
C ILE A 185 -9.56 3.98 13.08
N PHE A 186 -10.18 3.16 13.94
CA PHE A 186 -9.85 1.73 14.15
C PHE A 186 -8.42 1.46 14.65
N ALA A 187 -7.76 2.47 15.23
CA ALA A 187 -6.43 2.38 15.81
C ALA A 187 -6.42 1.83 17.27
N ASP A 188 -7.52 1.22 17.69
CA ASP A 188 -7.62 0.42 18.92
C ASP A 188 -7.41 -1.08 18.69
N SER A 189 -7.37 -1.51 17.43
CA SER A 189 -7.03 -2.86 17.01
C SER A 189 -5.59 -2.91 16.49
N LEU A 190 -4.69 -3.53 17.27
CA LEU A 190 -3.30 -3.71 16.84
C LEU A 190 -3.18 -4.90 15.89
N PRO A 191 -2.67 -4.74 14.65
CA PRO A 191 -2.50 -5.85 13.73
C PRO A 191 -1.54 -6.92 14.27
N PRO A 192 -1.85 -8.22 14.14
CA PRO A 192 -0.91 -9.29 14.50
C PRO A 192 0.39 -9.16 13.71
N GLY A 193 1.53 -9.31 14.39
CA GLY A 193 2.85 -9.28 13.75
C GLY A 193 3.33 -7.89 13.33
N THR A 194 2.66 -6.82 13.76
CA THR A 194 3.20 -5.47 13.63
C THR A 194 4.56 -5.33 14.34
N ILE A 195 5.44 -4.49 13.80
CA ILE A 195 6.71 -4.14 14.41
C ILE A 195 6.55 -3.13 15.56
N PHE A 196 5.39 -2.49 15.65
CA PHE A 196 5.12 -1.41 16.59
C PHE A 196 4.31 -1.85 17.81
N ARG A 197 4.51 -1.14 18.93
CA ARG A 197 3.81 -1.42 20.19
C ARG A 197 2.35 -0.94 20.22
N SER A 198 1.98 -0.03 19.32
CA SER A 198 0.65 0.57 19.19
C SER A 198 0.33 0.88 17.73
N SER A 199 -0.94 1.09 17.39
CA SER A 199 -1.34 1.50 16.04
C SER A 199 -0.94 2.96 15.78
N ILE A 200 -1.01 3.83 16.80
CA ILE A 200 -0.49 5.20 16.72
C ILE A 200 0.91 5.24 17.31
N VAL A 201 1.92 5.58 16.49
CA VAL A 201 3.34 5.54 16.85
C VAL A 201 3.99 6.86 16.50
N HIS A 202 4.82 7.39 17.39
CA HIS A 202 5.59 8.61 17.18
C HIS A 202 6.87 8.59 18.02
N GLY A 203 7.81 9.51 17.77
CA GLY A 203 9.03 9.64 18.58
C GLY A 203 10.05 8.55 18.30
N GLU A 204 10.79 8.13 19.34
CA GLU A 204 12.00 7.29 19.20
C GLU A 204 11.74 5.95 18.52
N GLU A 205 10.63 5.28 18.85
CA GLU A 205 10.26 4.00 18.22
C GLU A 205 10.07 4.15 16.71
N LEU A 206 9.40 5.22 16.28
CA LEU A 206 9.20 5.51 14.87
C LEU A 206 10.52 5.93 14.20
N ALA A 207 11.29 6.78 14.88
CA ALA A 207 12.54 7.30 14.37
C ALA A 207 13.61 6.21 14.17
N ALA A 208 13.57 5.15 14.98
CA ALA A 208 14.44 3.99 14.82
C ALA A 208 14.20 3.24 13.50
N ILE A 209 13.01 3.36 12.89
CA ILE A 209 12.64 2.69 11.65
C ILE A 209 12.75 3.62 10.43
N TYR A 210 12.21 4.83 10.54
CA TYR A 210 12.09 5.76 9.40
C TYR A 210 13.04 6.96 9.46
N GLY A 211 13.79 7.12 10.54
CA GLY A 211 14.61 8.30 10.82
C GLY A 211 13.89 9.37 11.63
N ASP A 212 14.64 10.35 12.14
CA ASP A 212 14.10 11.44 12.95
C ASP A 212 13.63 12.61 12.07
N PRO A 213 12.33 12.95 12.07
CA PRO A 213 11.80 14.08 11.30
C PRO A 213 12.31 15.44 11.79
N THR A 214 12.91 15.50 12.98
CA THR A 214 13.53 16.70 13.55
C THR A 214 15.03 16.79 13.29
N SER A 215 15.59 15.84 12.52
CA SER A 215 16.99 15.82 12.14
C SER A 215 17.42 17.11 11.43
N GLY A 216 18.66 17.54 11.66
CA GLY A 216 19.27 18.64 10.94
C GLY A 216 19.62 18.33 9.48
N ASP A 217 19.59 17.05 9.07
CA ASP A 217 19.70 16.66 7.66
C ASP A 217 18.34 16.83 6.97
N PRO A 218 18.21 17.77 6.02
CA PRO A 218 16.94 18.07 5.38
C PRO A 218 16.39 16.92 4.53
N ILE A 219 17.25 16.05 3.99
CA ILE A 219 16.80 14.88 3.20
C ILE A 219 16.28 13.79 4.12
N ALA A 220 16.95 13.56 5.25
CA ALA A 220 16.49 12.62 6.26
C ALA A 220 15.16 13.07 6.88
N ALA A 221 15.08 14.33 7.28
CA ALA A 221 13.88 14.93 7.87
C ALA A 221 12.67 14.86 6.93
N ALA A 222 12.85 15.17 5.64
CA ALA A 222 11.76 15.14 4.66
C ALA A 222 11.18 13.73 4.38
N ARG A 223 11.91 12.66 4.73
CA ARG A 223 11.46 11.28 4.51
C ARG A 223 10.82 10.67 5.75
N ALA A 224 11.18 11.15 6.93
CA ALA A 224 10.70 10.61 8.20
C ALA A 224 9.30 11.15 8.53
N PRO A 225 8.31 10.30 8.79
CA PRO A 225 7.01 10.74 9.29
C PRO A 225 7.10 11.12 10.77
N ASN A 226 6.23 12.03 11.19
CA ASN A 226 6.03 12.38 12.59
C ASN A 226 5.18 11.35 13.34
N VAL A 227 4.18 10.79 12.65
CA VAL A 227 3.25 9.81 13.22
C VAL A 227 2.95 8.71 12.19
N VAL A 228 2.89 7.46 12.66
CA VAL A 228 2.28 6.33 11.95
C VAL A 228 0.96 5.99 12.65
N ILE A 229 -0.08 5.68 11.87
CA ILE A 229 -1.43 5.28 12.30
C ILE A 229 -1.76 3.90 11.73
#